data_AF-K5X4I9-F1
#
_entry.id   AF-K5X4I9-F1
#
_cell.length_a   1.000
_cell.length_b   1.000
_cell.length_c   1.000
_cell.angle_alpha   90.00
_cell.angle_beta   90.00
_cell.angle_gamma   90.00
#
_symmetry.space_group_name_H-M   'P 1'
#
loop_
_entity.id
_entity.type
_entity.pdbx_description
1 polymer ?
#
loop_
_entity_poly.entity_id
_entity_poly.type
_entity_poly.pdbx_seq_one_letter_code
_entity_poly.pdbx_strand_id
1 'polypeptide(L)'
;MTLFRPVHWVRTHSFTSSLYWSARSWLWNHPITSDYAVWDQGDPSEWEEWNKERARILRIWKFLEPYFAERGYTVYVQKDLTDVFALQYPASKMIETRHLSYPYAQYHCKNEADLRFFPDSPRVWPARDKDGRDVVIKAISGAVPNNELKALQLLHSEPLCNDPRNRTIPVKVFRPFCSCRVVKVVEDDVIQVVAFLHENNIAHGDLLAQNMCMDVILPKPRNNHDYYTGLHGPERKYVLIDFETAQIHRGSGPCSPEFERSRKRDIYFLAWSLLPNLRCIENVIPPIVDLLDSMMENDSSVTASAALSRFEEVCASLTKADLNLPVAAYLWSDGHLQYREGPPANQ
;
A
#
# COMPACT_ATOMS: atom_id res chain seq x y z
N MET A 1 -41.58 -8.05 22.05
CA MET A 1 -41.69 -6.87 21.16
C MET A 1 -40.89 -7.14 19.89
N THR A 2 -41.52 -7.13 18.72
CA THR A 2 -40.82 -7.14 17.43
C THR A 2 -40.30 -5.74 17.13
N LEU A 3 -39.00 -5.53 17.28
CA LEU A 3 -38.34 -4.28 16.89
C LEU A 3 -38.45 -4.11 15.37
N PHE A 4 -39.19 -3.09 14.92
CA PHE A 4 -39.29 -2.75 13.51
C PHE A 4 -37.94 -2.23 13.02
N ARG A 5 -37.29 -2.96 12.11
CA ARG A 5 -35.98 -2.58 11.55
C ARG A 5 -36.19 -1.66 10.34
N PRO A 6 -35.66 -0.43 10.33
CA PRO A 6 -35.77 0.47 9.18
C PRO A 6 -35.08 -0.15 7.96
N VAL A 7 -35.69 -0.02 6.78
CA VAL A 7 -35.10 -0.53 5.53
C VAL A 7 -34.09 0.50 5.01
N HIS A 8 -32.81 0.15 5.06
CA HIS A 8 -31.74 0.94 4.44
C HIS A 8 -31.61 0.59 2.95
N TRP A 9 -31.81 1.57 2.06
CA TRP A 9 -31.66 1.40 0.62
C TRP A 9 -30.18 1.36 0.21
N VAL A 10 -29.75 0.20 -0.29
CA VAL A 10 -28.39 -0.02 -0.79
C VAL A 10 -28.34 0.38 -2.28
N ARG A 11 -27.79 1.56 -2.56
CA ARG A 11 -27.63 2.05 -3.95
C ARG A 11 -26.49 1.31 -4.65
N THR A 12 -26.80 0.68 -5.78
CA THR A 12 -25.83 -0.01 -6.64
C THR A 12 -25.91 0.50 -8.10
N HIS A 13 -25.36 -0.24 -9.06
CA HIS A 13 -25.28 0.15 -10.46
C HIS A 13 -26.62 0.02 -11.23
N SER A 14 -27.61 -0.69 -10.68
CA SER A 14 -28.93 -0.89 -11.30
C SER A 14 -30.04 -0.97 -10.24
N PHE A 15 -31.30 -0.76 -10.65
CA PHE A 15 -32.44 -0.80 -9.71
C PHE A 15 -32.66 -2.22 -9.13
N THR A 16 -32.59 -3.25 -9.96
CA THR A 16 -32.76 -4.65 -9.56
C THR A 16 -31.66 -5.11 -8.59
N SER A 17 -30.39 -4.78 -8.89
CA SER A 17 -29.27 -5.02 -7.97
C SER A 17 -29.47 -4.24 -6.66
N SER A 18 -29.92 -2.98 -6.71
CA SER A 18 -30.16 -2.18 -5.50
C SER A 18 -31.27 -2.76 -4.63
N LEU A 19 -32.36 -3.25 -5.22
CA LEU A 19 -33.45 -3.93 -4.51
C LEU A 19 -32.97 -5.23 -3.86
N TYR A 20 -32.24 -6.06 -4.61
CA TYR A 20 -31.64 -7.30 -4.10
C TYR A 20 -30.70 -7.04 -2.92
N TRP A 21 -29.76 -6.09 -3.05
CA TRP A 21 -28.80 -5.77 -1.99
C TRP A 21 -29.45 -5.10 -0.77
N SER A 22 -30.52 -4.32 -0.97
CA SER A 22 -31.32 -3.76 0.14
C SER A 22 -32.02 -4.86 0.93
N ALA A 23 -32.70 -5.78 0.24
CA ALA A 23 -33.37 -6.92 0.88
C ALA A 23 -32.38 -7.86 1.57
N ARG A 24 -31.26 -8.19 0.91
CA ARG A 24 -30.18 -9.02 1.47
C ARG A 24 -29.55 -8.37 2.71
N SER A 25 -29.28 -7.06 2.67
CA SER A 25 -28.75 -6.29 3.81
C SER A 25 -29.72 -6.30 5.00
N TRP A 26 -31.01 -6.06 4.77
CA TRP A 26 -32.04 -6.09 5.80
C TRP A 26 -32.19 -7.47 6.46
N LEU A 27 -32.22 -8.54 5.65
CA LEU A 27 -32.22 -9.93 6.14
C LEU A 27 -30.98 -10.27 6.99
N TRP A 28 -29.83 -9.68 6.68
CA TRP A 28 -28.56 -9.88 7.39
C TRP A 28 -28.32 -8.88 8.54
N ASN A 29 -29.32 -8.10 8.94
CA ASN A 29 -29.21 -7.10 10.01
C ASN A 29 -28.17 -5.99 9.72
N HIS A 30 -28.19 -5.47 8.48
CA HIS A 30 -27.41 -4.34 8.00
C HIS A 30 -25.89 -4.42 8.25
N PRO A 31 -25.20 -5.43 7.66
CA PRO A 31 -23.74 -5.56 7.76
C PRO A 31 -22.98 -4.43 7.05
N ILE A 32 -23.65 -3.63 6.21
CA ILE A 32 -23.06 -2.49 5.51
C ILE A 32 -23.77 -1.22 5.96
N THR A 33 -23.01 -0.28 6.50
CA THR A 33 -23.41 1.11 6.75
C THR A 33 -22.45 2.06 6.00
N SER A 34 -22.88 3.30 5.78
CA SER A 34 -22.01 4.37 5.30
C SER A 34 -21.05 4.89 6.37
N ASP A 35 -21.22 4.47 7.63
CA ASP A 35 -20.29 4.79 8.70
C ASP A 35 -18.92 4.15 8.45
N TYR A 36 -17.86 4.88 8.77
CA TYR A 36 -16.48 4.42 8.71
C TYR A 36 -16.18 3.44 9.86
N ALA A 37 -16.78 3.68 11.04
CA ALA A 37 -16.55 2.90 12.26
C ALA A 37 -16.96 1.43 12.15
N VAL A 38 -17.75 1.06 11.12
CA VAL A 38 -18.06 -0.35 10.81
C VAL A 38 -16.81 -1.16 10.47
N TRP A 39 -15.68 -0.52 10.18
CA TRP A 39 -14.42 -1.19 9.94
C TRP A 39 -13.41 -1.06 11.08
N ASP A 40 -13.75 -0.37 12.16
CA ASP A 40 -12.87 -0.31 13.33
C ASP A 40 -12.76 -1.70 13.95
N GLN A 41 -11.56 -2.05 14.42
CA GLN A 41 -11.29 -3.34 15.04
C GLN A 41 -11.45 -3.32 16.57
N GLY A 42 -11.53 -2.14 17.19
CA GLY A 42 -11.27 -1.98 18.63
C GLY A 42 -9.77 -2.00 18.95
N ASP A 43 -9.44 -2.01 20.24
CA ASP A 43 -8.06 -2.06 20.74
C ASP A 43 -7.54 -3.51 20.75
N PRO A 44 -6.39 -3.83 20.10
CA PRO A 44 -5.74 -5.13 20.22
C PRO A 44 -5.39 -5.56 21.65
N SER A 45 -5.30 -4.63 22.61
CA SER A 45 -5.12 -4.95 24.03
C SER A 45 -6.36 -5.60 24.66
N GLU A 46 -7.56 -5.30 24.15
CA GLU A 46 -8.85 -5.86 24.57
C GLU A 46 -9.18 -7.12 23.77
N TRP A 47 -8.34 -8.16 23.89
CA TRP A 47 -8.33 -9.36 23.03
C TRP A 47 -9.72 -9.97 22.75
N GLU A 48 -10.62 -10.08 23.73
CA GLU A 48 -11.96 -10.66 23.51
C GLU A 48 -12.83 -9.78 22.59
N GLU A 49 -12.80 -8.46 22.78
CA GLU A 49 -13.56 -7.51 21.96
C GLU A 49 -12.96 -7.37 20.57
N TRP A 50 -11.63 -7.32 20.48
CA TRP A 50 -10.91 -7.37 19.20
C TRP A 50 -11.28 -8.60 18.39
N ASN A 51 -11.42 -9.78 19.02
CA ASN A 51 -11.89 -11.00 18.35
C ASN A 51 -13.35 -10.90 17.86
N LYS A 52 -14.27 -10.30 18.64
CA LYS A 52 -15.67 -10.10 18.23
C LYS A 52 -15.77 -9.17 17.03
N GLU A 53 -15.02 -8.07 17.04
CA GLU A 53 -15.01 -7.09 15.96
C GLU A 53 -14.32 -7.64 14.70
N ARG A 54 -13.21 -8.37 14.84
CA ARG A 54 -12.62 -9.18 13.75
C ARG A 54 -13.64 -10.16 13.17
N ALA A 55 -14.36 -10.92 14.00
CA ALA A 55 -15.42 -11.82 13.55
C ALA A 55 -16.59 -11.09 12.86
N ARG A 56 -16.92 -9.86 13.28
CA ARG A 56 -17.91 -8.99 12.63
C ARG A 56 -17.43 -8.55 11.25
N ILE A 57 -16.22 -8.03 11.12
CA ILE A 57 -15.59 -7.62 9.86
C ILE A 57 -15.52 -8.79 8.85
N LEU A 58 -15.12 -9.99 9.30
CA LEU A 58 -15.11 -11.19 8.44
C LEU A 58 -16.49 -11.55 7.90
N ARG A 59 -17.55 -11.39 8.71
CA ARG A 59 -18.93 -11.62 8.26
C ARG A 59 -19.38 -10.57 7.23
N ILE A 60 -18.87 -9.34 7.29
CA ILE A 60 -19.12 -8.30 6.28
C ILE A 60 -18.44 -8.67 4.95
N TRP A 61 -17.18 -9.12 4.98
CA TRP A 61 -16.48 -9.59 3.77
C TRP A 61 -17.18 -10.80 3.12
N LYS A 62 -17.58 -11.80 3.92
CA LYS A 62 -18.38 -12.95 3.43
C LYS A 62 -19.77 -12.53 2.93
N PHE A 63 -20.39 -11.51 3.52
CA PHE A 63 -21.65 -10.95 3.02
C PHE A 63 -21.49 -10.32 1.63
N LEU A 64 -20.38 -9.61 1.42
CA LEU A 64 -20.00 -8.89 0.20
C LEU A 64 -19.48 -9.81 -0.93
N GLU A 65 -19.01 -11.02 -0.63
CA GLU A 65 -18.41 -11.93 -1.62
C GLU A 65 -19.24 -12.08 -2.93
N PRO A 66 -20.58 -12.27 -2.92
CA PRO A 66 -21.35 -12.33 -4.17
C PRO A 66 -21.41 -11.01 -4.96
N TYR A 67 -21.22 -9.85 -4.31
CA TYR A 67 -21.13 -8.55 -4.99
C TYR A 67 -19.85 -8.47 -5.83
N PHE A 68 -18.75 -8.97 -5.28
CA PHE A 68 -17.47 -9.05 -5.96
C PHE A 68 -17.51 -10.11 -7.08
N ALA A 69 -18.11 -11.27 -6.82
CA ALA A 69 -18.27 -12.33 -7.82
C ALA A 69 -19.09 -11.88 -9.05
N GLU A 70 -20.19 -11.14 -8.85
CA GLU A 70 -21.00 -10.53 -9.94
C GLU A 70 -20.16 -9.61 -10.85
N ARG A 71 -19.06 -9.04 -10.33
CA ARG A 71 -18.13 -8.14 -11.05
C ARG A 71 -16.89 -8.85 -11.58
N GLY A 72 -16.84 -10.19 -11.48
CA GLY A 72 -15.68 -10.98 -11.89
C GLY A 72 -14.52 -10.87 -10.92
N TYR A 73 -14.77 -10.70 -9.62
CA TYR A 73 -13.75 -10.78 -8.57
C TYR A 73 -14.02 -11.95 -7.64
N THR A 74 -13.07 -12.89 -7.57
CA THR A 74 -13.12 -14.03 -6.65
C THR A 74 -12.29 -13.72 -5.43
N VAL A 75 -12.95 -13.53 -4.29
CA VAL A 75 -12.31 -13.26 -3.00
C VAL A 75 -11.49 -14.47 -2.53
N TYR A 76 -10.34 -14.24 -1.87
CA TYR A 76 -9.57 -15.32 -1.25
C TYR A 76 -10.35 -15.97 -0.09
N VAL A 77 -10.07 -17.25 0.16
CA VAL A 77 -10.74 -18.06 1.16
C VAL A 77 -9.89 -18.28 2.42
N GLN A 78 -10.56 -18.30 3.57
CA GLN A 78 -9.99 -18.73 4.84
C GLN A 78 -9.74 -20.23 4.83
N LYS A 79 -8.54 -20.66 5.27
CA LYS A 79 -8.26 -22.09 5.49
C LYS A 79 -8.96 -22.65 6.74
N ASP A 80 -9.08 -21.83 7.77
CA ASP A 80 -9.82 -22.13 9.00
C ASP A 80 -10.91 -21.07 9.18
N LEU A 81 -12.17 -21.50 9.31
CA LEU A 81 -13.33 -20.62 9.46
C LEU A 81 -13.61 -20.26 10.93
N THR A 82 -12.92 -20.89 11.87
CA THR A 82 -13.05 -20.67 13.31
C THR A 82 -12.02 -19.66 13.84
N ASP A 83 -10.84 -19.60 13.23
CA ASP A 83 -9.81 -18.59 13.50
C ASP A 83 -10.08 -17.30 12.72
N VAL A 84 -10.32 -16.20 13.44
CA VAL A 84 -10.58 -14.88 12.84
C VAL A 84 -9.32 -14.22 12.25
N PHE A 85 -8.13 -14.72 12.62
CA PHE A 85 -6.84 -14.32 12.09
C PHE A 85 -6.30 -15.29 11.03
N ALA A 86 -7.10 -16.28 10.62
CA ALA A 86 -6.70 -17.27 9.63
C ALA A 86 -6.17 -16.62 8.35
N LEU A 87 -5.05 -17.15 7.87
CA LEU A 87 -4.46 -16.77 6.58
C LEU A 87 -5.46 -17.03 5.44
N GLN A 88 -5.53 -16.07 4.53
CA GLN A 88 -6.32 -16.14 3.31
C GLN A 88 -5.49 -16.77 2.19
N TYR A 89 -6.09 -17.62 1.38
CA TYR A 89 -5.46 -18.28 0.25
C TYR A 89 -6.26 -18.03 -1.04
N PRO A 90 -5.61 -18.00 -2.22
CA PRO A 90 -6.32 -17.86 -3.47
C PRO A 90 -7.37 -18.97 -3.66
N ALA A 91 -8.56 -18.60 -4.12
CA ALA A 91 -9.68 -19.54 -4.32
C ALA A 91 -9.63 -20.29 -5.66
N SER A 92 -8.68 -19.97 -6.52
CA SER A 92 -8.47 -20.56 -7.85
C SER A 92 -7.00 -20.89 -8.05
N LYS A 93 -6.63 -21.50 -9.20
CA LYS A 93 -5.23 -21.75 -9.55
C LYS A 93 -4.50 -20.50 -10.02
N MET A 94 -3.23 -20.36 -9.64
CA MET A 94 -2.29 -19.36 -10.17
C MET A 94 -2.25 -19.37 -11.70
N ILE A 95 -2.17 -18.17 -12.27
CA ILE A 95 -1.85 -17.93 -13.69
C ILE A 95 -0.34 -17.95 -13.91
N GLU A 96 0.09 -18.20 -15.16
CA GLU A 96 1.51 -18.15 -15.51
C GLU A 96 2.06 -16.70 -15.41
N THR A 97 3.17 -16.54 -14.69
CA THR A 97 3.85 -15.26 -14.46
C THR A 97 4.23 -14.54 -15.75
N ARG A 98 4.52 -15.29 -16.83
CA ARG A 98 4.93 -14.77 -18.14
C ARG A 98 3.88 -13.88 -18.82
N HIS A 99 2.64 -13.89 -18.34
CA HIS A 99 1.55 -13.05 -18.84
C HIS A 99 1.29 -11.80 -17.99
N LEU A 100 2.06 -11.58 -16.92
CA LEU A 100 1.96 -10.37 -16.10
C LEU A 100 2.94 -9.30 -16.58
N SER A 101 2.39 -8.19 -17.06
CA SER A 101 3.10 -6.92 -17.21
C SER A 101 2.75 -5.97 -16.08
N TYR A 102 3.52 -4.89 -15.91
CA TYR A 102 3.06 -3.71 -15.17
C TYR A 102 1.64 -3.33 -15.64
N PRO A 103 0.69 -3.01 -14.74
CA PRO A 103 0.87 -2.73 -13.31
C PRO A 103 0.71 -3.93 -12.36
N TYR A 104 0.72 -5.17 -12.85
CA TYR A 104 0.61 -6.35 -11.99
C TYR A 104 1.97 -6.77 -11.46
N ALA A 105 2.01 -7.13 -10.17
CA ALA A 105 3.22 -7.60 -9.54
C ALA A 105 3.60 -9.01 -10.03
N GLN A 106 4.89 -9.23 -10.28
CA GLN A 106 5.44 -10.52 -10.70
C GLN A 106 5.50 -11.50 -9.51
N TYR A 107 5.05 -12.74 -9.68
CA TYR A 107 5.20 -13.75 -8.62
C TYR A 107 6.62 -14.32 -8.58
N HIS A 108 7.26 -14.25 -7.40
CA HIS A 108 8.45 -15.05 -7.05
C HIS A 108 8.10 -16.20 -6.09
N CYS A 109 6.81 -16.55 -6.03
CA CYS A 109 6.25 -17.67 -5.28
C CYS A 109 6.46 -18.99 -6.02
N LYS A 110 6.71 -20.09 -5.28
CA LYS A 110 6.86 -21.43 -5.85
C LYS A 110 5.52 -22.17 -5.95
N ASN A 111 4.55 -21.80 -5.12
CA ASN A 111 3.23 -22.41 -5.03
C ASN A 111 2.20 -21.47 -4.37
N GLU A 112 0.92 -21.86 -4.34
CA GLU A 112 -0.16 -21.00 -3.85
C GLU A 112 -0.15 -20.77 -2.33
N ALA A 113 0.51 -21.64 -1.54
CA ALA A 113 0.64 -21.44 -0.09
C ALA A 113 1.67 -20.34 0.27
N ASP A 114 2.47 -19.91 -0.71
CA ASP A 114 3.34 -18.74 -0.62
C ASP A 114 2.55 -17.43 -0.80
N LEU A 115 1.47 -17.44 -1.61
CA LEU A 115 0.54 -16.32 -1.83
C LEU A 115 -0.43 -16.09 -0.66
N ARG A 116 -0.11 -16.62 0.52
CA ARG A 116 -0.92 -16.42 1.73
C ARG A 116 -1.00 -14.93 2.10
N PHE A 117 -2.20 -14.42 2.26
CA PHE A 117 -2.43 -13.04 2.68
C PHE A 117 -2.85 -13.01 4.16
N PHE A 118 -2.27 -12.11 4.94
CA PHE A 118 -2.66 -11.88 6.32
C PHE A 118 -3.52 -10.60 6.37
N PRO A 119 -4.79 -10.67 6.79
CA PRO A 119 -5.71 -9.54 6.71
C PRO A 119 -5.47 -8.56 7.88
N ASP A 120 -4.31 -7.93 7.94
CA ASP A 120 -3.96 -6.96 9.00
C ASP A 120 -4.97 -5.81 9.07
N SER A 121 -5.20 -5.15 7.93
CA SER A 121 -6.15 -4.04 7.82
C SER A 121 -7.58 -4.57 7.62
N PRO A 122 -8.56 -4.05 8.38
CA PRO A 122 -9.94 -4.57 8.37
C PRO A 122 -10.67 -4.24 7.07
N ARG A 123 -10.21 -3.18 6.40
CA ARG A 123 -10.77 -2.65 5.16
C ARG A 123 -10.14 -3.28 3.93
N VAL A 124 -9.10 -4.10 4.05
CA VAL A 124 -8.30 -4.54 2.90
C VAL A 124 -8.43 -6.05 2.73
N TRP A 125 -8.98 -6.49 1.59
CA TRP A 125 -9.23 -7.90 1.33
C TRP A 125 -8.67 -8.39 -0.02
N PRO A 126 -7.93 -9.52 -0.07
CA PRO A 126 -7.35 -10.03 -1.31
C PRO A 126 -8.38 -10.76 -2.17
N ALA A 127 -8.23 -10.67 -3.49
CA ALA A 127 -9.08 -11.30 -4.48
C ALA A 127 -8.31 -11.56 -5.78
N ARG A 128 -8.92 -12.30 -6.71
CA ARG A 128 -8.51 -12.39 -8.11
C ARG A 128 -9.55 -11.76 -9.00
N ASP A 129 -9.13 -11.11 -10.08
CA ASP A 129 -10.04 -10.72 -11.14
C ASP A 129 -10.37 -11.89 -12.09
N LYS A 130 -11.28 -11.63 -13.05
CA LYS A 130 -11.76 -12.59 -14.05
C LYS A 130 -10.66 -13.22 -14.92
N ASP A 131 -9.50 -12.58 -15.01
CA ASP A 131 -8.35 -13.03 -15.80
C ASP A 131 -7.33 -13.75 -14.88
N GLY A 132 -7.70 -14.05 -13.63
CA GLY A 132 -6.91 -14.78 -12.64
C GLY A 132 -5.79 -13.98 -11.97
N ARG A 133 -5.72 -12.66 -12.21
CA ARG A 133 -4.68 -11.79 -11.66
C ARG A 133 -5.03 -11.39 -10.23
N ASP A 134 -4.04 -11.45 -9.33
CA ASP A 134 -4.22 -11.03 -7.95
C ASP A 134 -4.44 -9.51 -7.86
N VAL A 135 -5.44 -9.14 -7.05
CA VAL A 135 -5.85 -7.78 -6.74
C VAL A 135 -6.22 -7.70 -5.25
N VAL A 136 -6.35 -6.49 -4.73
CA VAL A 136 -6.76 -6.27 -3.34
C VAL A 136 -7.89 -5.23 -3.32
N ILE A 137 -8.82 -5.41 -2.40
CA ILE A 137 -10.12 -4.75 -2.35
C ILE A 137 -10.18 -3.94 -1.04
N LYS A 138 -9.87 -2.63 -1.10
CA LYS A 138 -9.92 -1.70 0.05
C LYS A 138 -11.26 -0.98 0.22
N ALA A 139 -12.06 -1.37 1.21
CA ALA A 139 -13.30 -0.72 1.58
C ALA A 139 -13.08 0.75 1.96
N ILE A 140 -13.80 1.63 1.24
CA ILE A 140 -13.90 3.06 1.55
C ILE A 140 -15.36 3.31 1.94
N SER A 141 -15.57 3.81 3.16
CA SER A 141 -16.88 4.19 3.72
C SER A 141 -16.89 5.68 4.06
N GLY A 142 -18.09 6.26 4.13
CA GLY A 142 -18.33 7.67 4.41
C GLY A 142 -19.38 8.27 3.46
N ALA A 143 -20.25 9.14 3.97
CA ALA A 143 -21.20 9.88 3.13
C ALA A 143 -20.52 11.00 2.30
N VAL A 144 -19.37 11.48 2.78
CA VAL A 144 -18.50 12.46 2.10
C VAL A 144 -17.22 11.73 1.67
N PRO A 145 -16.73 11.90 0.43
CA PRO A 145 -15.44 11.38 0.02
C PRO A 145 -14.31 11.81 0.97
N ASN A 146 -13.61 10.85 1.55
CA ASN A 146 -12.39 11.09 2.33
C ASN A 146 -11.27 11.64 1.43
N ASN A 147 -10.18 12.11 2.04
CA ASN A 147 -9.07 12.65 1.26
C ASN A 147 -8.36 11.58 0.42
N GLU A 148 -8.30 10.33 0.88
CA GLU A 148 -7.84 9.18 0.06
C GLU A 148 -8.56 9.10 -1.28
N LEU A 149 -9.90 9.02 -1.27
CA LEU A 149 -10.68 8.89 -2.49
C LEU A 149 -10.49 10.11 -3.40
N LYS A 150 -10.43 11.32 -2.82
CA LYS A 150 -10.16 12.56 -3.58
C LYS A 150 -8.76 12.58 -4.20
N ALA A 151 -7.74 12.09 -3.49
CA ALA A 151 -6.36 12.08 -3.92
C ALA A 151 -6.18 11.05 -5.03
N LEU A 152 -6.64 9.82 -4.80
CA LEU A 152 -6.62 8.76 -5.80
C LEU A 152 -7.41 9.15 -7.06
N GLN A 153 -8.58 9.78 -6.94
CA GLN A 153 -9.34 10.30 -8.09
C GLN A 153 -8.58 11.38 -8.87
N LEU A 154 -7.87 12.28 -8.19
CA LEU A 154 -7.04 13.31 -8.83
C LEU A 154 -5.85 12.67 -9.57
N LEU A 155 -5.14 11.76 -8.91
CA LEU A 155 -4.01 11.00 -9.47
C LEU A 155 -4.39 10.14 -10.69
N HIS A 156 -5.65 9.70 -10.75
CA HIS A 156 -6.18 8.91 -11.87
C HIS A 156 -6.97 9.75 -12.89
N SER A 157 -6.87 11.08 -12.82
CA SER A 157 -7.43 11.99 -13.82
C SER A 157 -6.35 12.48 -14.78
N GLU A 158 -6.74 12.86 -16.00
CA GLU A 158 -5.84 13.47 -16.98
C GLU A 158 -5.38 14.87 -16.51
N PRO A 159 -4.11 15.25 -16.71
CA PRO A 159 -3.03 14.48 -17.36
C PRO A 159 -2.27 13.54 -16.40
N LEU A 160 -2.57 13.57 -15.10
CA LEU A 160 -1.76 12.96 -14.04
C LEU A 160 -1.66 11.44 -14.17
N CYS A 161 -2.71 10.76 -14.62
CA CYS A 161 -2.70 9.31 -14.85
C CYS A 161 -1.67 8.85 -15.90
N ASN A 162 -1.19 9.75 -16.77
CA ASN A 162 -0.21 9.47 -17.81
C ASN A 162 1.19 10.05 -17.52
N ASP A 163 1.39 10.80 -16.42
CA ASP A 163 2.73 11.25 -16.03
C ASP A 163 3.56 10.03 -15.58
N PRO A 164 4.74 9.76 -16.19
CA PRO A 164 5.54 8.58 -15.85
C PRO A 164 6.06 8.58 -14.40
N ARG A 165 6.05 9.73 -13.72
CA ARG A 165 6.40 9.91 -12.30
C ARG A 165 5.25 9.57 -11.36
N ASN A 166 4.03 9.38 -11.88
CA ASN A 166 2.88 8.92 -11.11
C ASN A 166 3.00 7.43 -10.76
N ARG A 167 3.88 7.13 -9.81
CA ARG A 167 4.04 5.82 -9.18
C ARG A 167 3.02 5.64 -8.05
N THR A 168 1.73 5.85 -8.32
CA THR A 168 0.67 5.54 -7.33
C THR A 168 -0.08 4.29 -7.75
N ILE A 169 -0.65 3.55 -6.80
CA ILE A 169 -1.22 2.23 -7.12
C ILE A 169 -2.37 2.35 -8.13
N PRO A 170 -2.33 1.62 -9.27
CA PRO A 170 -3.37 1.76 -10.29
C PRO A 170 -4.75 1.28 -9.84
N VAL A 171 -5.67 2.22 -9.70
CA VAL A 171 -7.07 1.98 -9.32
C VAL A 171 -7.87 1.67 -10.59
N LYS A 172 -8.06 0.37 -10.87
CA LYS A 172 -8.85 -0.09 -12.03
C LYS A 172 -10.26 0.50 -12.09
N VAL A 173 -10.91 0.65 -10.93
CA VAL A 173 -12.35 0.94 -10.84
C VAL A 173 -12.66 1.76 -9.58
N PHE A 174 -12.83 3.07 -9.72
CA PHE A 174 -13.56 3.85 -8.71
C PHE A 174 -15.06 3.58 -8.85
N ARG A 175 -15.53 2.55 -8.16
CA ARG A 175 -16.94 2.41 -7.77
C ARG A 175 -17.03 2.63 -6.26
N PRO A 176 -18.22 2.87 -5.68
CA PRO A 176 -18.42 2.52 -4.28
C PRO A 176 -17.89 1.09 -4.07
N PHE A 177 -16.82 1.01 -3.27
CA PHE A 177 -15.92 -0.14 -3.00
C PHE A 177 -14.80 -0.48 -4.05
N CYS A 178 -13.57 0.07 -3.86
CA CYS A 178 -12.27 -0.66 -3.58
C CYS A 178 -10.99 -0.62 -4.51
N SER A 179 -9.76 -0.67 -3.90
CA SER A 179 -8.42 -1.02 -4.53
C SER A 179 -7.25 -1.47 -3.57
N CYS A 180 -5.94 -1.51 -3.95
CA CYS A 180 -4.94 -2.56 -3.54
C CYS A 180 -3.72 -2.20 -2.58
N ARG A 181 -2.76 -3.14 -2.30
CA ARG A 181 -1.44 -3.03 -1.56
C ARG A 181 -0.33 -4.04 -2.04
N VAL A 182 1.00 -3.82 -1.87
CA VAL A 182 2.11 -4.82 -2.17
C VAL A 182 3.39 -4.91 -1.22
N VAL A 183 4.30 -3.91 -1.13
CA VAL A 183 5.58 -3.75 -0.28
C VAL A 183 7.01 -3.65 -0.96
N LYS A 184 7.82 -2.61 -0.57
CA LYS A 184 9.29 -2.21 -0.52
C LYS A 184 10.40 -2.70 -1.52
N VAL A 185 11.49 -1.99 -1.96
CA VAL A 185 11.91 -0.57 -2.30
C VAL A 185 13.15 -0.61 -3.26
N VAL A 186 13.24 0.28 -4.26
CA VAL A 186 14.46 0.90 -4.86
C VAL A 186 14.16 2.40 -4.96
N GLU A 187 15.17 3.23 -4.80
CA GLU A 187 15.01 4.44 -3.97
C GLU A 187 14.71 5.71 -4.79
N ASP A 188 15.17 5.77 -6.04
CA ASP A 188 14.91 6.86 -6.99
C ASP A 188 13.40 7.04 -7.29
N ASP A 189 12.73 5.97 -7.74
CA ASP A 189 11.29 5.95 -8.07
C ASP A 189 10.43 6.48 -6.89
N VAL A 190 10.86 6.29 -5.64
CA VAL A 190 10.13 6.72 -4.43
C VAL A 190 10.33 8.20 -4.14
N ILE A 191 11.57 8.72 -4.23
CA ILE A 191 11.81 10.17 -4.05
C ILE A 191 11.12 10.94 -5.18
N GLN A 192 11.20 10.43 -6.42
CA GLN A 192 10.59 11.02 -7.61
C GLN A 192 9.07 11.13 -7.50
N VAL A 193 8.36 10.09 -7.03
CA VAL A 193 6.90 10.16 -6.87
C VAL A 193 6.49 11.11 -5.74
N VAL A 194 7.27 11.23 -4.66
CA VAL A 194 6.97 12.20 -3.59
C VAL A 194 7.13 13.64 -4.10
N ALA A 195 8.13 13.91 -4.95
CA ALA A 195 8.25 15.18 -5.66
C ALA A 195 7.04 15.44 -6.57
N PHE A 196 6.65 14.46 -7.38
CA PHE A 196 5.45 14.52 -8.23
C PHE A 196 4.16 14.79 -7.43
N LEU A 197 3.97 14.13 -6.27
CA LEU A 197 2.81 14.38 -5.40
C LEU A 197 2.79 15.84 -4.91
N HIS A 198 3.92 16.32 -4.42
CA HIS A 198 4.05 17.67 -3.87
C HIS A 198 3.86 18.76 -4.94
N GLU A 199 4.42 18.57 -6.14
CA GLU A 199 4.18 19.44 -7.31
C GLU A 199 2.70 19.51 -7.69
N ASN A 200 1.96 18.41 -7.53
CA ASN A 200 0.53 18.33 -7.80
C ASN A 200 -0.36 18.65 -6.59
N ASN A 201 0.19 19.36 -5.59
CA ASN A 201 -0.53 19.81 -4.40
C ASN A 201 -1.15 18.68 -3.56
N ILE A 202 -0.48 17.52 -3.52
CA ILE A 202 -0.82 16.37 -2.68
C ILE A 202 0.32 16.12 -1.69
N ALA A 203 -0.01 16.03 -0.41
CA ALA A 203 0.86 15.45 0.62
C ALA A 203 0.29 14.09 1.03
N HIS A 204 1.12 13.08 1.21
CA HIS A 204 0.67 11.71 1.49
C HIS A 204 0.31 11.53 2.97
N GLY A 205 1.11 12.10 3.87
CA GLY A 205 0.90 12.12 5.32
C GLY A 205 1.32 10.86 6.10
N ASP A 206 1.71 9.78 5.42
CA ASP A 206 2.10 8.49 6.03
C ASP A 206 3.07 7.70 5.13
N LEU A 207 4.19 8.31 4.73
CA LEU A 207 5.23 7.68 3.90
C LEU A 207 6.12 6.70 4.67
N LEU A 208 5.50 5.76 5.37
CA LEU A 208 6.20 4.66 6.02
C LEU A 208 6.51 3.54 5.00
N ALA A 209 7.58 2.78 5.23
CA ALA A 209 8.02 1.69 4.35
C ALA A 209 6.94 0.63 4.05
N GLN A 210 5.94 0.46 4.92
CA GLN A 210 4.77 -0.41 4.72
C GLN A 210 3.81 0.09 3.62
N ASN A 211 3.87 1.38 3.30
CA ASN A 211 3.07 2.07 2.28
C ASN A 211 3.86 2.33 0.97
N MET A 212 5.11 1.87 0.92
CA MET A 212 5.91 1.83 -0.30
C MET A 212 5.87 0.40 -0.85
N CYS A 213 5.52 0.20 -2.11
CA CYS A 213 5.30 -1.12 -2.71
C CYS A 213 6.24 -1.40 -3.89
N MET A 214 6.61 -2.67 -4.13
CA MET A 214 7.29 -3.13 -5.36
C MET A 214 6.28 -3.86 -6.27
N ASP A 215 6.55 -3.92 -7.58
CA ASP A 215 5.86 -4.79 -8.55
C ASP A 215 6.28 -6.27 -8.45
N VAL A 216 6.48 -6.80 -7.23
CA VAL A 216 6.86 -8.19 -6.95
C VAL A 216 6.08 -8.73 -5.75
N ILE A 217 5.56 -9.96 -5.88
CA ILE A 217 4.95 -10.71 -4.78
C ILE A 217 5.92 -11.81 -4.33
N LEU A 218 6.24 -11.80 -3.03
CA LEU A 218 7.18 -12.72 -2.40
C LEU A 218 6.47 -13.66 -1.41
N PRO A 219 7.00 -14.90 -1.22
CA PRO A 219 6.59 -15.75 -0.10
C PRO A 219 6.81 -15.00 1.22
N LYS A 220 5.76 -14.84 2.06
CA LYS A 220 5.90 -14.20 3.39
C LYS A 220 7.05 -14.88 4.16
N PRO A 221 8.16 -14.18 4.47
CA PRO A 221 9.35 -14.80 5.05
C PRO A 221 8.98 -15.42 6.41
N ARG A 222 9.43 -16.66 6.63
CA ARG A 222 9.35 -17.29 7.97
C ARG A 222 10.50 -16.85 8.87
N ASN A 223 11.65 -16.55 8.25
CA ASN A 223 12.85 -15.86 8.70
C ASN A 223 13.69 -15.56 7.44
N ASN A 224 14.69 -14.68 7.55
CA ASN A 224 15.79 -14.36 6.61
C ASN A 224 15.66 -13.14 5.68
N HIS A 225 16.80 -12.44 5.58
CA HIS A 225 17.10 -11.28 4.74
C HIS A 225 17.48 -11.66 3.30
N ASP A 226 17.49 -12.95 2.95
CA ASP A 226 18.02 -13.46 1.68
C ASP A 226 17.15 -13.12 0.46
N TYR A 227 15.87 -12.81 0.67
CA TYR A 227 14.84 -12.85 -0.38
C TYR A 227 14.87 -11.71 -1.41
N TYR A 228 15.61 -10.62 -1.18
CA TYR A 228 15.63 -9.47 -2.10
C TYR A 228 16.85 -9.40 -3.01
N THR A 229 17.85 -10.27 -2.82
CA THR A 229 19.04 -10.30 -3.68
C THR A 229 18.62 -10.67 -5.11
N GLY A 230 18.91 -9.80 -6.09
CA GLY A 230 18.47 -9.97 -7.48
C GLY A 230 17.03 -9.51 -7.77
N LEU A 231 16.31 -8.95 -6.78
CA LEU A 231 14.98 -8.33 -6.95
C LEU A 231 15.01 -6.81 -6.91
N HIS A 232 16.20 -6.22 -6.83
CA HIS A 232 16.42 -4.78 -6.99
C HIS A 232 17.11 -4.56 -8.35
N GLY A 233 16.56 -3.64 -9.14
CA GLY A 233 17.05 -3.32 -10.48
C GLY A 233 16.18 -2.26 -11.16
N PRO A 234 16.66 -1.63 -12.25
CA PRO A 234 15.95 -0.55 -12.95
C PRO A 234 14.64 -1.01 -13.61
N GLU A 235 14.47 -2.32 -13.82
CA GLU A 235 13.25 -2.93 -14.33
C GLU A 235 12.11 -2.93 -13.30
N ARG A 236 12.43 -2.92 -12.00
CA ARG A 236 11.46 -2.94 -10.90
C ARG A 236 10.74 -1.61 -10.81
N LYS A 237 9.47 -1.65 -10.42
CA LYS A 237 8.62 -0.47 -10.29
C LYS A 237 8.07 -0.38 -8.90
N TYR A 238 8.15 0.83 -8.34
CA TYR A 238 7.61 1.12 -7.02
C TYR A 238 6.25 1.78 -7.16
N VAL A 239 5.37 1.59 -6.17
CA VAL A 239 4.13 2.36 -6.07
C VAL A 239 3.85 2.79 -4.64
N LEU A 240 3.39 4.03 -4.46
CA LEU A 240 2.82 4.53 -3.21
C LEU A 240 1.35 4.14 -3.09
N ILE A 241 0.93 3.98 -1.83
CA ILE A 241 -0.30 3.30 -1.45
C ILE A 241 -0.83 3.87 -0.14
N ASP A 242 -2.11 3.66 0.16
CA ASP A 242 -2.73 4.09 1.42
C ASP A 242 -2.76 5.61 1.68
N PHE A 243 -3.54 6.33 0.85
CA PHE A 243 -3.68 7.79 0.91
C PHE A 243 -4.66 8.27 2.01
N GLU A 244 -4.88 7.51 3.09
CA GLU A 244 -5.84 7.87 4.14
C GLU A 244 -5.54 9.18 4.85
N THR A 245 -4.27 9.41 5.16
CA THR A 245 -3.74 10.62 5.80
C THR A 245 -3.46 11.75 4.80
N ALA A 246 -3.81 11.55 3.52
CA ALA A 246 -3.46 12.50 2.48
C ALA A 246 -4.15 13.85 2.67
N GLN A 247 -3.45 14.90 2.26
CA GLN A 247 -3.93 16.28 2.25
C GLN A 247 -3.81 16.82 0.82
N ILE A 248 -4.81 17.58 0.39
CA ILE A 248 -4.88 18.11 -0.97
C ILE A 248 -5.12 19.61 -0.89
N HIS A 249 -4.17 20.41 -1.37
CA HIS A 249 -4.37 21.86 -1.50
C HIS A 249 -5.09 22.15 -2.82
N ARG A 250 -6.25 22.83 -2.74
CA ARG A 250 -7.11 23.14 -3.89
C ARG A 250 -7.26 24.65 -4.07
N GLY A 251 -6.23 25.29 -4.60
CA GLY A 251 -6.31 26.70 -4.99
C GLY A 251 -4.97 27.30 -5.39
N SER A 252 -5.01 28.50 -5.98
CA SER A 252 -3.83 29.33 -6.27
C SER A 252 -3.36 30.18 -5.08
N GLY A 253 -4.07 30.13 -3.95
CA GLY A 253 -3.68 30.78 -2.71
C GLY A 253 -2.56 30.04 -1.97
N PRO A 254 -2.02 30.63 -0.89
CA PRO A 254 -1.03 29.95 -0.05
C PRO A 254 -1.60 28.65 0.54
N CYS A 255 -0.73 27.65 0.66
CA CYS A 255 -1.06 26.38 1.31
C CYS A 255 -1.49 26.57 2.77
N SER A 256 -2.33 25.66 3.28
CA SER A 256 -2.68 25.66 4.70
C SER A 256 -1.47 25.23 5.56
N PRO A 257 -1.35 25.70 6.81
CA PRO A 257 -0.32 25.23 7.75
C PRO A 257 -0.40 23.74 8.08
N GLU A 258 -1.55 23.09 7.83
CA GLU A 258 -1.69 21.63 7.96
C GLU A 258 -1.11 20.90 6.73
N PHE A 259 -1.35 21.41 5.53
CA PHE A 259 -0.78 20.86 4.30
C PHE A 259 0.74 20.97 4.30
N GLU A 260 1.31 22.13 4.66
CA GLU A 260 2.77 22.29 4.73
C GLU A 260 3.41 21.41 5.82
N ARG A 261 2.76 21.25 6.99
CA ARG A 261 3.20 20.27 7.99
C ARG A 261 3.16 18.84 7.45
N SER A 262 2.14 18.48 6.67
CA SER A 262 2.08 17.16 6.05
C SER A 262 3.16 16.96 4.99
N ARG A 263 3.51 17.99 4.21
CA ARG A 263 4.64 17.93 3.27
C ARG A 263 5.98 17.75 3.99
N LYS A 264 6.25 18.50 5.06
CA LYS A 264 7.47 18.29 5.87
C LYS A 264 7.54 16.88 6.46
N ARG A 265 6.42 16.39 6.99
CA ARG A 265 6.29 15.01 7.50
C ARG A 265 6.55 13.95 6.42
N ASP A 266 6.12 14.18 5.18
CA ASP A 266 6.45 13.30 4.05
C ASP A 266 7.96 13.18 3.84
N ILE A 267 8.70 14.30 3.86
CA ILE A 267 10.16 14.31 3.70
C ILE A 267 10.86 13.55 4.83
N TYR A 268 10.43 13.81 6.07
CA TYR A 268 10.94 13.11 7.25
C TYR A 268 10.70 11.59 7.17
N PHE A 269 9.46 11.16 6.87
CA PHE A 269 9.13 9.73 6.79
C PHE A 269 9.74 9.03 5.58
N LEU A 270 9.94 9.75 4.46
CA LEU A 270 10.69 9.26 3.31
C LEU A 270 12.13 8.94 3.71
N ALA A 271 12.85 9.90 4.31
CA ALA A 271 14.22 9.67 4.78
C ALA A 271 14.28 8.56 5.83
N TRP A 272 13.38 8.56 6.82
CA TRP A 272 13.27 7.49 7.83
C TRP A 272 13.07 6.10 7.22
N SER A 273 12.26 5.98 6.17
CA SER A 273 11.97 4.70 5.50
C SER A 273 13.12 4.18 4.62
N LEU A 274 13.94 5.11 4.10
CA LEU A 274 15.14 4.86 3.31
C LEU A 274 16.37 4.57 4.19
N LEU A 275 16.46 5.20 5.36
CA LEU A 275 17.61 5.16 6.27
C LEU A 275 18.17 3.74 6.55
N PRO A 276 17.36 2.69 6.80
CA PRO A 276 17.86 1.34 7.06
C PRO A 276 18.61 0.73 5.87
N ASN A 277 18.25 1.13 4.65
CA ASN A 277 18.83 0.63 3.40
C ASN A 277 20.02 1.51 2.96
N LEU A 278 19.88 2.84 3.03
CA LEU A 278 20.90 3.77 2.51
C LEU A 278 22.07 4.01 3.47
N ARG A 279 21.89 3.89 4.79
CA ARG A 279 23.00 4.09 5.73
C ARG A 279 24.01 2.94 5.73
N CYS A 280 23.64 1.76 5.22
CA CYS A 280 24.60 0.65 5.10
C CYS A 280 25.67 0.86 4.01
N ILE A 281 25.43 1.79 3.07
CA ILE A 281 26.37 2.18 2.02
C ILE A 281 27.10 3.51 2.33
N GLU A 282 27.02 4.04 3.55
CA GLU A 282 27.66 5.32 3.93
C GLU A 282 29.17 5.36 3.70
N ASN A 283 29.87 4.23 3.84
CA ASN A 283 31.30 4.12 3.58
C ASN A 283 31.66 4.12 2.07
N VAL A 284 30.67 3.93 1.20
CA VAL A 284 30.80 3.95 -0.28
C VAL A 284 30.29 5.28 -0.85
N ILE A 285 29.20 5.81 -0.27
CA ILE A 285 28.55 7.04 -0.71
C ILE A 285 28.30 7.97 0.50
N PRO A 286 29.33 8.59 1.11
CA PRO A 286 29.14 9.45 2.28
C PRO A 286 28.07 10.56 2.12
N PRO A 287 27.97 11.25 0.96
CA PRO A 287 26.95 12.29 0.76
C PRO A 287 25.48 11.84 0.89
N ILE A 288 25.19 10.53 0.83
CA ILE A 288 23.82 10.04 1.02
C ILE A 288 23.34 10.23 2.46
N VAL A 289 24.26 10.19 3.42
CA VAL A 289 23.95 10.40 4.84
C VAL A 289 23.64 11.88 5.09
N ASP A 290 24.43 12.79 4.53
CA ASP A 290 24.20 14.25 4.61
C ASP A 290 22.86 14.66 3.97
N LEU A 291 22.39 13.90 2.97
CA LEU A 291 21.05 14.07 2.41
C LEU A 291 19.97 13.62 3.42
N LEU A 292 20.05 12.38 3.90
CA LEU A 292 19.05 11.80 4.81
C LEU A 292 18.94 12.55 6.13
N ASP A 293 20.08 12.86 6.77
CA ASP A 293 20.09 13.57 8.05
C ASP A 293 19.46 14.97 7.89
N SER A 294 19.71 15.68 6.78
CA SER A 294 19.08 16.99 6.49
C SER A 294 17.58 16.92 6.17
N MET A 295 17.09 15.78 5.65
CA MET A 295 15.66 15.52 5.46
C MET A 295 14.95 15.19 6.78
N MET A 296 15.68 14.73 7.79
CA MET A 296 15.18 14.33 9.11
C MET A 296 15.22 15.44 10.16
N GLU A 297 15.76 16.62 9.86
CA GLU A 297 15.72 17.78 10.76
C GLU A 297 14.27 18.24 11.02
N ASN A 298 13.92 18.49 12.29
CA ASN A 298 12.56 18.88 12.69
C ASN A 298 12.03 20.12 11.95
N ASP A 299 12.91 21.09 11.69
CA ASP A 299 12.60 22.33 10.99
C ASP A 299 13.00 22.32 9.51
N SER A 300 13.35 21.15 8.95
CA SER A 300 13.89 21.01 7.59
C SER A 300 13.12 21.84 6.56
N SER A 301 13.88 22.57 5.76
CA SER A 301 13.41 23.33 4.61
C SER A 301 13.54 22.54 3.30
N VAL A 302 14.08 21.32 3.36
CA VAL A 302 14.24 20.44 2.20
C VAL A 302 12.86 20.08 1.65
N THR A 303 12.61 20.45 0.40
CA THR A 303 11.41 20.07 -0.35
C THR A 303 11.64 18.74 -1.06
N ALA A 304 10.57 18.06 -1.48
CA ALA A 304 10.69 16.80 -2.21
C ALA A 304 11.53 16.93 -3.50
N SER A 305 11.32 17.99 -4.28
CA SER A 305 12.11 18.26 -5.49
C SER A 305 13.57 18.59 -5.16
N ALA A 306 13.86 19.28 -4.04
CA ALA A 306 15.24 19.53 -3.60
C ALA A 306 15.95 18.26 -3.09
N ALA A 307 15.22 17.36 -2.43
CA ALA A 307 15.72 16.04 -2.04
C ALA A 307 16.01 15.18 -3.29
N LEU A 308 15.13 15.20 -4.29
CA LEU A 308 15.33 14.52 -5.57
C LEU A 308 16.59 15.02 -6.28
N SER A 309 16.73 16.34 -6.49
CA SER A 309 17.91 16.89 -7.18
C SER A 309 19.21 16.59 -6.44
N ARG A 310 19.23 16.65 -5.11
CA ARG A 310 20.42 16.22 -4.33
C ARG A 310 20.69 14.73 -4.45
N PHE A 311 19.66 13.88 -4.51
CA PHE A 311 19.83 12.44 -4.75
C PHE A 311 20.40 12.17 -6.15
N GLU A 312 19.88 12.86 -7.18
CA GLU A 312 20.38 12.80 -8.56
C GLU A 312 21.85 13.28 -8.65
N GLU A 313 22.22 14.36 -7.97
CA GLU A 313 23.61 14.83 -7.85
C GLU A 313 24.53 13.79 -7.22
N VAL A 314 24.10 13.16 -6.12
CA VAL A 314 24.84 12.07 -5.46
C VAL A 314 25.01 10.89 -6.42
N CYS A 315 23.94 10.43 -7.09
CA CYS A 315 24.01 9.35 -8.06
C CYS A 315 24.90 9.69 -9.28
N ALA A 316 24.86 10.92 -9.78
CA ALA A 316 25.68 11.39 -10.89
C ALA A 316 27.18 11.49 -10.55
N SER A 317 27.52 11.62 -9.26
CA SER A 317 28.91 11.62 -8.78
C SER A 317 29.56 10.23 -8.73
N LEU A 318 28.76 9.16 -8.78
CA LEU A 318 29.26 7.78 -8.62
C LEU A 318 30.04 7.30 -9.84
N THR A 319 31.25 6.80 -9.60
CA THR A 319 32.05 6.15 -10.63
C THR A 319 31.72 4.67 -10.74
N LYS A 320 32.16 4.04 -11.84
CA LYS A 320 32.11 2.58 -11.98
C LYS A 320 32.91 1.86 -10.88
N ALA A 321 33.93 2.48 -10.29
CA ALA A 321 34.67 1.85 -9.18
C ALA A 321 33.78 1.77 -7.93
N ASP A 322 33.07 2.84 -7.60
CA ASP A 322 32.21 2.93 -6.41
C ASP A 322 31.04 1.93 -6.49
N LEU A 323 30.44 1.81 -7.68
CA LEU A 323 29.40 0.81 -7.97
C LEU A 323 29.88 -0.65 -7.90
N ASN A 324 31.19 -0.90 -7.81
CA ASN A 324 31.78 -2.23 -7.62
C ASN A 324 32.41 -2.41 -6.23
N LEU A 325 32.29 -1.44 -5.32
CA LEU A 325 32.77 -1.61 -3.95
C LEU A 325 31.89 -2.61 -3.18
N PRO A 326 32.49 -3.55 -2.42
CA PRO A 326 31.74 -4.56 -1.69
C PRO A 326 31.03 -3.93 -0.48
N VAL A 327 29.70 -3.93 -0.49
CA VAL A 327 28.88 -3.48 0.64
C VAL A 327 28.82 -4.59 1.69
N ALA A 328 29.55 -4.43 2.79
CA ALA A 328 29.65 -5.45 3.84
C ALA A 328 28.44 -5.48 4.81
N ALA A 329 27.84 -4.31 5.06
CA ALA A 329 26.62 -4.18 5.85
C ALA A 329 25.39 -4.27 4.93
N TYR A 330 24.32 -4.93 5.36
CA TYR A 330 23.10 -5.10 4.54
C TYR A 330 21.87 -4.38 5.11
N LEU A 331 21.95 -3.91 6.35
CA LEU A 331 20.88 -3.21 7.05
C LEU A 331 21.50 -2.31 8.12
N TRP A 332 20.94 -1.13 8.32
CA TRP A 332 21.14 -0.30 9.50
C TRP A 332 19.89 -0.39 10.40
N SER A 333 20.06 -0.70 11.68
CA SER A 333 18.97 -0.78 12.67
C SER A 333 19.49 -0.31 14.02
N ASP A 334 18.67 0.48 14.74
CA ASP A 334 18.94 0.85 16.14
C ASP A 334 20.31 1.50 16.39
N GLY A 335 20.81 2.28 15.41
CA GLY A 335 22.13 2.91 15.47
C GLY A 335 23.31 2.01 15.05
N HIS A 336 23.05 0.76 14.66
CA HIS A 336 24.08 -0.24 14.35
C HIS A 336 23.98 -0.77 12.91
N LEU A 337 25.15 -0.96 12.28
CA LEU A 337 25.28 -1.67 11.02
C LEU A 337 25.21 -3.19 11.26
N GLN A 338 24.37 -3.88 10.49
CA GLN A 338 24.28 -5.34 10.49
C GLN A 338 25.04 -5.91 9.29
N TYR A 339 25.96 -6.83 9.58
CA TYR A 339 26.85 -7.46 8.60
C TYR A 339 26.42 -8.90 8.33
N ARG A 340 26.65 -9.39 7.11
CA ARG A 340 26.40 -10.80 6.79
C ARG A 340 27.49 -11.67 7.42
N GLU A 341 27.11 -12.73 8.14
CA GLU A 341 28.06 -13.67 8.76
C GLU A 341 28.85 -14.51 7.74
N GLY A 342 28.47 -14.46 6.46
CA GLY A 342 29.20 -15.06 5.35
C GLY A 342 28.86 -14.38 4.02
N PRO A 343 29.60 -14.70 2.94
CA PRO A 343 29.22 -14.27 1.60
C PRO A 343 27.81 -14.80 1.25
N PRO A 344 27.02 -14.09 0.42
CA PRO A 344 25.78 -14.65 -0.09
C PRO A 344 26.06 -16.01 -0.72
N ALA A 345 25.31 -17.04 -0.34
CA ALA A 345 25.46 -18.36 -0.92
C ALA A 345 25.29 -18.25 -2.44
N ASN A 346 26.34 -18.60 -3.19
CA ASN A 346 26.40 -18.42 -4.64
C ASN A 346 25.14 -18.99 -5.30
N GLN A 347 24.43 -18.14 -6.06
CA GLN A 347 23.29 -18.49 -6.90
C GLN A 347 23.74 -18.78 -8.32
#